data_AF-A0A355QEX7-F1
#
_entry.id   AF-A0A355QEX7-F1
#
_cell.length_a   1.000
_cell.length_b   1.000
_cell.length_c   1.000
_cell.angle_alpha   90.00
_cell.angle_beta   90.00
_cell.angle_gamma   90.00
#
_symmetry.space_group_name_H-M   'P 1'
#
loop_
_entity.id
_entity.type
_entity.pdbx_description
1 polymer ?
#
loop_
_entity_poly.entity_id
_entity_poly.type
_entity_poly.pdbx_seq_one_letter_code
_entity_poly.pdbx_strand_id
1 'polypeptide(L)'
;MDIHEYQAKSLLAEFGVPIPMGGLAYSPEQATYRATEIGGGAWVVKAQVHTGGRGKAGGIRMCSSEREVWEAADDLLGSRIVTDQTGDRGRGVFRLYIEQTVDIDREIYLGFVLDRSTERIMLVASAAGGMEIEEIIDKSPESLIRVVIEPAVGLQAFQAREVAFALGIDSGVVAEASNLLVACYRAFRELDATMVEINPLVITDAGRMLALDAKMTFDDNALFKHQKVSELRDKSQEDPREMRANDRGLSYVGLDGDIGCIINGAGLAMATMDMIKHSGGKPANFLDIGGGASPERV
;
A
#
# COMPACT_ATOMS: atom_id res chain seq x y z
N MET A 1 9.26 2.40 -3.82
CA MET A 1 8.57 3.62 -3.32
C MET A 1 7.11 3.33 -3.07
N ASP A 2 6.59 3.68 -1.89
CA ASP A 2 5.18 3.58 -1.53
C ASP A 2 4.42 4.88 -1.83
N ILE A 3 3.11 4.77 -2.04
CA ILE A 3 2.19 5.90 -2.21
C ILE A 3 0.97 5.77 -1.30
N HIS A 4 0.25 6.87 -1.09
CA HIS A 4 -0.99 6.89 -0.30
C HIS A 4 -2.14 6.19 -1.01
N GLU A 5 -3.14 5.75 -0.24
CA GLU A 5 -4.35 5.10 -0.74
C GLU A 5 -5.05 5.93 -1.83
N TYR A 6 -5.25 7.23 -1.61
CA TYR A 6 -5.92 8.07 -2.62
C TYR A 6 -5.15 8.12 -3.95
N GLN A 7 -3.82 8.04 -3.90
CA GLN A 7 -2.97 8.04 -5.09
C GLN A 7 -3.07 6.69 -5.81
N ALA A 8 -3.00 5.59 -5.04
CA ALA A 8 -3.18 4.24 -5.57
C ALA A 8 -4.55 4.09 -6.23
N LYS A 9 -5.61 4.56 -5.58
CA LYS A 9 -6.97 4.60 -6.14
C LYS A 9 -7.04 5.42 -7.43
N SER A 10 -6.46 6.62 -7.43
CA SER A 10 -6.43 7.47 -8.62
C SER A 10 -5.72 6.78 -9.79
N LEU A 11 -4.56 6.16 -9.55
CA LEU A 11 -3.83 5.42 -10.58
C LEU A 11 -4.65 4.23 -11.08
N LEU A 12 -5.17 3.39 -10.20
CA LEU A 12 -5.97 2.22 -10.58
C LEU A 12 -7.24 2.62 -11.35
N ALA A 13 -7.87 3.74 -11.02
CA ALA A 13 -9.00 4.28 -11.75
C ALA A 13 -8.64 4.67 -13.20
N GLU A 14 -7.43 5.17 -13.47
CA GLU A 14 -6.94 5.41 -14.84
C GLU A 14 -6.84 4.12 -15.67
N PHE A 15 -6.65 2.96 -15.02
CA PHE A 15 -6.67 1.64 -15.66
C PHE A 15 -8.07 1.01 -15.75
N GLY A 16 -9.10 1.69 -15.21
CA GLY A 16 -10.48 1.21 -15.24
C GLY A 16 -10.89 0.38 -14.02
N VAL A 17 -10.12 0.41 -12.92
CA VAL A 17 -10.55 -0.18 -11.65
C VAL A 17 -11.56 0.76 -10.98
N PRO A 18 -12.79 0.31 -10.71
CA PRO A 18 -13.78 1.15 -10.05
C PRO A 18 -13.39 1.44 -8.59
N ILE A 19 -13.56 2.69 -8.18
CA ILE A 19 -13.36 3.17 -6.81
C ILE A 19 -14.60 3.94 -6.34
N PRO A 20 -14.87 4.01 -5.03
CA PRO A 20 -15.92 4.89 -4.51
C PRO A 20 -15.59 6.36 -4.78
N MET A 21 -16.61 7.22 -4.73
CA MET A 21 -16.38 8.66 -4.78
C MET A 21 -15.69 9.12 -3.49
N GLY A 22 -14.62 9.88 -3.64
CA GLY A 22 -13.89 10.42 -2.50
C GLY A 22 -13.01 11.61 -2.87
N GLY A 23 -12.55 12.31 -1.85
CA GLY A 23 -11.78 13.54 -2.00
C GLY A 23 -10.81 13.78 -0.85
N LEU A 24 -9.71 14.47 -1.17
CA LEU A 24 -8.72 14.88 -0.18
C LEU A 24 -9.21 16.06 0.66
N ALA A 25 -8.81 16.04 1.93
CA ALA A 25 -8.95 17.13 2.87
C ALA A 25 -7.66 17.37 3.67
N TYR A 26 -7.30 18.63 3.85
CA TYR A 26 -6.15 19.09 4.64
C TYR A 26 -6.54 19.88 5.89
N SER A 27 -7.84 20.07 6.12
CA SER A 27 -8.39 20.67 7.34
C SER A 27 -9.78 20.06 7.63
N PRO A 28 -10.28 20.18 8.86
CA PRO A 28 -11.63 19.76 9.21
C PRO A 28 -12.71 20.41 8.33
N GLU A 29 -12.57 21.70 7.99
CA GLU A 29 -13.52 22.41 7.11
C GLU A 29 -13.51 21.83 5.69
N GLN A 30 -12.33 21.52 5.16
CA GLN A 30 -12.23 20.84 3.87
C GLN A 30 -12.85 19.45 3.92
N ALA A 31 -12.69 18.71 5.03
CA ALA A 31 -13.26 17.38 5.18
C ALA A 31 -14.79 17.43 5.15
N THR A 32 -15.40 18.37 5.88
CA THR A 32 -16.84 18.61 5.84
C THR A 32 -17.31 18.99 4.44
N TYR A 33 -16.60 19.91 3.77
CA TYR A 33 -16.93 20.30 2.39
C TYR A 33 -16.90 19.10 1.43
N ARG A 34 -15.90 18.21 1.55
CA ARG A 34 -15.84 16.98 0.75
C ARG A 34 -17.02 16.05 1.02
N ALA A 35 -17.41 15.89 2.28
CA ALA A 35 -18.60 15.10 2.63
C ALA A 35 -19.86 15.66 1.95
N THR A 36 -20.05 16.99 1.99
CA THR A 36 -21.17 17.66 1.31
C THR A 36 -21.13 17.46 -0.22
N GLU A 37 -19.96 17.58 -0.86
CA GLU A 37 -19.79 17.36 -2.30
C GLU A 37 -20.10 15.92 -2.72
N ILE A 38 -19.64 14.94 -1.94
CA ILE A 38 -19.90 13.52 -2.17
C ILE A 38 -21.40 13.21 -2.02
N GLY A 39 -22.06 13.89 -1.07
CA GLY A 39 -23.45 13.65 -0.71
C GLY A 39 -23.65 12.31 0.00
N GLY A 40 -24.92 11.92 0.19
CA GLY A 40 -25.29 10.71 0.94
C GLY A 40 -25.61 11.00 2.41
N GLY A 41 -25.62 9.94 3.23
CA GLY A 41 -25.94 10.01 4.65
C GLY A 41 -24.84 9.51 5.59
N ALA A 42 -23.74 8.98 5.03
CA ALA A 42 -22.59 8.54 5.79
C ALA A 42 -21.32 8.60 4.92
N TRP A 43 -20.17 8.75 5.59
CA TRP A 43 -18.85 8.87 4.98
C TRP A 43 -17.81 8.10 5.79
N VAL A 44 -16.69 7.80 5.14
CA VAL A 44 -15.50 7.25 5.77
C VAL A 44 -14.41 8.30 5.76
N VAL A 45 -13.88 8.65 6.93
CA VAL A 45 -12.72 9.51 7.10
C VAL A 45 -11.49 8.62 7.27
N LYS A 46 -10.54 8.69 6.34
CA LYS A 46 -9.37 7.81 6.29
C LYS A 46 -8.07 8.61 6.38
N ALA A 47 -7.29 8.35 7.42
CA ALA A 47 -5.93 8.84 7.56
C ALA A 47 -5.05 8.32 6.41
N GLN A 48 -4.38 9.24 5.72
CA GLN A 48 -3.46 8.91 4.63
C GLN A 48 -2.04 8.81 5.19
N VAL A 49 -1.61 7.58 5.41
CA VAL A 49 -0.29 7.21 5.94
C VAL A 49 0.23 5.95 5.25
N HIS A 50 1.55 5.84 5.08
CA HIS A 50 2.17 4.68 4.45
C HIS A 50 2.31 3.50 5.42
N THR A 51 1.17 2.89 5.77
CA THR A 51 1.08 1.67 6.59
C THR A 51 -0.26 0.97 6.40
N GLY A 52 -0.28 -0.36 6.46
CA GLY A 52 -1.49 -1.17 6.69
C GLY A 52 -2.00 -1.03 8.13
N GLY A 53 -3.05 -1.77 8.50
CA GLY A 53 -3.58 -1.79 9.88
C GLY A 53 -4.21 -0.49 10.40
N ARG A 54 -4.44 0.50 9.53
CA ARG A 54 -4.97 1.83 9.91
C ARG A 54 -6.31 1.74 10.65
N GLY A 55 -7.20 0.82 10.23
CA GLY A 55 -8.49 0.61 10.89
C GLY A 55 -8.35 0.20 12.35
N LYS A 56 -7.48 -0.78 12.65
CA LYS A 56 -7.20 -1.24 14.02
C LYS A 56 -6.55 -0.15 14.88
N ALA A 57 -5.72 0.70 14.26
CA ALA A 57 -5.07 1.84 14.91
C ALA A 57 -5.96 3.10 15.02
N GLY A 58 -7.21 3.03 14.57
CA GLY A 58 -8.16 4.14 14.64
C GLY A 58 -7.95 5.24 13.60
N GLY A 59 -7.17 4.99 12.55
CA GLY A 59 -7.01 5.89 11.41
C GLY A 59 -8.16 5.86 10.40
N ILE A 60 -9.19 5.03 10.63
CA ILE A 60 -10.40 4.97 9.79
C ILE A 60 -11.61 5.20 10.70
N ARG A 61 -12.47 6.15 10.32
CA ARG A 61 -13.68 6.53 11.07
C ARG A 61 -14.89 6.54 10.15
N MET A 62 -15.95 5.86 10.57
CA MET A 62 -17.27 5.96 9.93
C MET A 62 -18.02 7.12 10.57
N CYS A 63 -18.56 8.01 9.75
CA CYS A 63 -19.26 9.22 10.18
C CYS A 63 -20.63 9.28 9.51
N SER A 64 -21.67 9.51 10.30
CA SER A 64 -23.08 9.59 9.88
C SER A 64 -23.61 11.02 9.78
N SER A 65 -22.75 12.02 10.02
CA SER A 65 -23.08 13.44 9.86
C SER A 65 -21.84 14.25 9.51
N GLU A 66 -22.05 15.42 8.90
CA GLU A 66 -20.99 16.41 8.62
C GLU A 66 -20.23 16.84 9.88
N ARG A 67 -20.91 16.88 11.03
CA ARG A 67 -20.30 17.17 12.34
C ARG A 67 -19.34 16.05 12.77
N GLU A 68 -19.75 14.80 12.63
CA GLU A 68 -18.87 13.65 12.94
C GLU A 68 -17.66 13.60 11.99
N VAL A 69 -17.83 13.99 10.73
CA VAL A 69 -16.70 14.13 9.78
C VAL A 69 -15.73 15.20 10.26
N TRP A 70 -16.23 16.35 10.70
CA TRP A 70 -15.40 17.43 11.22
C TRP A 70 -14.62 16.99 12.47
N GLU A 71 -15.31 16.38 13.44
CA GLU A 71 -14.71 15.89 14.70
C GLU A 71 -13.64 14.82 14.43
N ALA A 72 -13.93 13.84 13.56
CA ALA A 72 -12.95 12.84 13.16
C ALA A 72 -11.74 13.46 12.44
N ALA A 73 -11.95 14.51 11.65
CA ALA A 73 -10.86 15.18 10.96
C ALA A 73 -9.96 15.99 11.90
N ASP A 74 -10.55 16.68 12.88
CA ASP A 74 -9.82 17.43 13.91
C ASP A 74 -8.97 16.52 14.79
N ASP A 75 -9.53 15.36 15.18
CA ASP A 75 -8.83 14.35 15.96
C ASP A 75 -7.66 13.71 15.20
N LEU A 76 -7.83 13.45 13.89
CA LEU A 76 -6.85 12.73 13.09
C LEU A 76 -5.73 13.62 12.56
N LEU A 77 -6.02 14.84 12.12
CA LEU A 77 -5.00 15.71 11.51
C LEU A 77 -3.95 16.14 12.54
N GLY A 78 -2.67 15.96 12.21
CA GLY A 78 -1.56 16.23 13.11
C GLY A 78 -1.29 15.12 14.14
N SER A 79 -2.17 14.12 14.24
CA SER A 79 -1.94 12.92 15.05
C SER A 79 -0.90 11.98 14.43
N ARG A 80 -0.57 10.91 15.15
CA ARG A 80 0.28 9.82 14.67
C ARG A 80 -0.47 8.50 14.71
N ILE A 81 -0.43 7.76 13.61
CA ILE A 81 -0.96 6.40 13.54
C ILE A 81 0.19 5.43 13.82
N VAL A 82 0.05 4.65 14.90
CA VAL A 82 0.97 3.59 15.28
C VAL A 82 0.33 2.26 14.93
N THR A 83 1.03 1.45 14.16
CA THR A 83 0.64 0.10 13.75
C THR A 83 1.80 -0.85 13.99
N ASP A 84 1.55 -2.14 13.88
CA ASP A 84 2.59 -3.18 13.93
C ASP A 84 3.66 -2.97 12.85
N GLN A 85 3.32 -2.31 11.73
CA GLN A 85 4.23 -2.04 10.60
C GLN A 85 5.06 -0.76 10.79
N THR A 86 4.65 0.17 11.67
CA THR A 86 5.36 1.45 11.88
C THR A 86 6.23 1.47 13.13
N GLY A 87 5.98 0.54 14.06
CA GLY A 87 6.53 0.57 15.42
C GLY A 87 6.15 1.85 16.18
N ASP A 88 6.80 2.07 17.33
CA ASP A 88 6.46 3.14 18.29
C ASP A 88 6.54 4.56 17.71
N ARG A 89 7.29 4.77 16.62
CA ARG A 89 7.41 6.10 16.00
C ARG A 89 6.13 6.54 15.30
N GLY A 90 5.33 5.59 14.82
CA GLY A 90 4.13 5.85 14.02
C GLY A 90 4.40 6.67 12.75
N ARG A 91 3.32 6.99 12.02
CA ARG A 91 3.33 7.89 10.88
C ARG A 91 2.44 9.09 11.14
N GLY A 92 2.91 10.28 10.79
CA GLY A 92 2.16 11.52 10.97
C GLY A 92 1.05 11.63 9.94
N VAL A 93 -0.14 12.06 10.39
CA VAL A 93 -1.31 12.27 9.53
C VAL A 93 -1.36 13.73 9.10
N PHE A 94 -1.09 14.00 7.82
CA PHE A 94 -1.08 15.37 7.27
C PHE A 94 -2.17 15.63 6.23
N ARG A 95 -2.92 14.59 5.87
CA ARG A 95 -4.06 14.66 4.96
C ARG A 95 -5.00 13.50 5.22
N LEU A 96 -6.27 13.73 4.90
CA LEU A 96 -7.34 12.75 5.02
C LEU A 96 -7.94 12.49 3.65
N TYR A 97 -8.51 11.31 3.48
CA TYR A 97 -9.37 10.96 2.36
C TYR A 97 -10.78 10.73 2.87
N ILE A 98 -11.72 11.55 2.40
CA ILE A 98 -13.14 11.45 2.72
C ILE A 98 -13.80 10.69 1.59
N GLU A 99 -14.48 9.61 1.92
CA GLU A 99 -15.02 8.69 0.92
C GLU A 99 -16.47 8.33 1.21
N GLN A 100 -17.23 8.05 0.16
CA GLN A 100 -18.59 7.53 0.24
C GLN A 100 -18.62 6.16 0.93
N THR A 101 -19.61 5.91 1.78
CA THR A 101 -19.90 4.55 2.27
C THR A 101 -20.49 3.69 1.17
N VAL A 102 -20.18 2.40 1.20
CA VAL A 102 -20.64 1.41 0.24
C VAL A 102 -21.39 0.31 0.99
N ASP A 103 -22.51 -0.16 0.44
CA ASP A 103 -23.22 -1.35 0.94
C ASP A 103 -22.47 -2.60 0.47
N ILE A 104 -21.89 -3.34 1.42
CA ILE A 104 -20.96 -4.45 1.16
C ILE A 104 -21.70 -5.78 1.31
N ASP A 105 -21.76 -6.56 0.24
CA ASP A 105 -22.20 -7.97 0.26
C ASP A 105 -21.00 -8.87 0.63
N ARG A 106 -19.85 -8.66 -0.03
CA ARG A 106 -18.65 -9.48 0.16
C ARG A 106 -17.36 -8.67 0.11
N GLU A 107 -16.38 -9.09 0.90
CA GLU A 107 -15.03 -8.55 0.91
C GLU A 107 -14.03 -9.60 0.39
N ILE A 108 -13.16 -9.19 -0.52
CA ILE A 108 -12.15 -10.04 -1.17
C ILE A 108 -10.78 -9.42 -0.93
N TYR A 109 -9.77 -10.26 -0.69
CA TYR A 109 -8.38 -9.87 -0.77
C TYR A 109 -7.87 -10.09 -2.19
N LEU A 110 -7.19 -9.09 -2.77
CA LEU A 110 -6.52 -9.19 -4.06
C LEU A 110 -5.12 -8.57 -3.98
N GLY A 111 -4.11 -9.31 -4.44
CA GLY A 111 -2.74 -8.85 -4.53
C GLY A 111 -2.06 -9.28 -5.84
N PHE A 112 -1.22 -8.41 -6.39
CA PHE A 112 -0.23 -8.72 -7.40
C PHE A 112 1.14 -8.40 -6.82
N VAL A 113 2.06 -9.37 -6.90
CA VAL A 113 3.43 -9.24 -6.39
C VAL A 113 4.41 -9.84 -7.39
N LEU A 114 5.66 -9.37 -7.38
CA LEU A 114 6.76 -10.07 -8.05
C LEU A 114 7.24 -11.22 -7.15
N ASP A 115 6.82 -12.45 -7.44
CA ASP A 115 7.26 -13.62 -6.70
C ASP A 115 8.70 -13.98 -7.09
N ARG A 116 9.61 -13.90 -6.12
CA ARG A 116 11.03 -14.19 -6.32
C ARG A 116 11.31 -15.67 -6.55
N SER A 117 10.42 -16.56 -6.09
CA SER A 117 10.62 -18.01 -6.22
C SER A 117 10.37 -18.48 -7.65
N THR A 118 9.31 -17.97 -8.28
CA THR A 118 8.94 -18.28 -9.67
C THR A 118 9.48 -17.26 -10.68
N GLU A 119 10.08 -16.17 -10.19
CA GLU A 119 10.60 -15.04 -10.96
C GLU A 119 9.55 -14.42 -11.90
N ARG A 120 8.29 -14.42 -11.44
CA ARG A 120 7.13 -14.01 -12.22
C ARG A 120 6.18 -13.18 -11.38
N ILE A 121 5.33 -12.42 -12.06
CA ILE A 121 4.21 -11.74 -11.41
C ILE A 121 3.23 -12.81 -10.96
N MET A 122 2.86 -12.78 -9.68
CA MET A 122 1.89 -13.68 -9.07
C MET A 122 0.66 -12.87 -8.65
N LEU A 123 -0.50 -13.33 -9.09
CA LEU A 123 -1.79 -12.92 -8.52
C LEU A 123 -2.06 -13.81 -7.31
N VAL A 124 -2.36 -13.18 -6.18
CA VAL A 124 -2.82 -13.82 -4.95
C VAL A 124 -4.21 -13.26 -4.63
N ALA A 125 -5.17 -14.14 -4.35
CA ALA A 125 -6.52 -13.72 -3.98
C ALA A 125 -7.11 -14.61 -2.90
N SER A 126 -8.02 -14.08 -2.10
CA SER A 126 -8.80 -14.85 -1.12
C SER A 126 -10.19 -14.26 -0.93
N ALA A 127 -11.17 -15.11 -0.66
CA ALA A 127 -12.51 -14.69 -0.26
C ALA A 127 -12.55 -14.13 1.18
N ALA A 128 -11.44 -14.20 1.93
CA ALA A 128 -11.30 -13.60 3.26
C ALA A 128 -10.74 -12.16 3.16
N GLY A 129 -11.49 -11.24 2.53
CA GLY A 129 -11.12 -9.82 2.50
C GLY A 129 -11.25 -9.14 3.86
N GLY A 130 -10.67 -7.95 4.00
CA GLY A 130 -10.73 -7.14 5.23
C GLY A 130 -9.77 -7.59 6.34
N MET A 131 -9.07 -8.71 6.14
CA MET A 131 -8.02 -9.23 7.04
C MET A 131 -6.63 -8.97 6.46
N GLU A 132 -5.61 -8.84 7.32
CA GLU A 132 -4.22 -8.76 6.87
C GLU A 132 -3.81 -10.09 6.22
N ILE A 133 -3.02 -10.03 5.14
CA ILE A 133 -2.68 -11.23 4.36
C ILE A 133 -1.88 -12.26 5.17
N GLU A 134 -1.02 -11.79 6.08
CA GLU A 134 -0.26 -12.64 7.00
C GLU A 134 -1.20 -13.45 7.89
N GLU A 135 -2.31 -12.86 8.33
CA GLU A 135 -3.31 -13.54 9.15
C GLU A 135 -4.04 -14.63 8.35
N ILE A 136 -4.30 -14.40 7.06
CA ILE A 136 -4.89 -15.40 6.15
C ILE A 136 -3.92 -16.55 5.91
N ILE A 137 -2.63 -16.24 5.70
CA ILE A 137 -1.58 -17.25 5.51
C ILE A 137 -1.44 -18.15 6.74
N ASP A 138 -1.50 -17.58 7.95
CA ASP A 138 -1.35 -18.33 9.19
C ASP A 138 -2.59 -19.17 9.53
N LYS A 139 -3.81 -18.65 9.29
CA LYS A 139 -5.06 -19.29 9.70
C LYS A 139 -5.68 -20.20 8.64
N SER A 140 -5.59 -19.83 7.37
CA SER A 140 -6.29 -20.49 6.26
C SER A 140 -5.48 -20.42 4.95
N PRO A 141 -4.24 -20.94 4.92
CA PRO A 141 -3.38 -20.87 3.73
C PRO A 141 -3.98 -21.52 2.49
N GLU A 142 -4.89 -22.48 2.67
CA GLU A 142 -5.64 -23.18 1.62
C GLU A 142 -6.71 -22.31 0.96
N SER A 143 -7.13 -21.20 1.59
CA SER A 143 -8.06 -20.23 1.00
C SER A 143 -7.41 -19.35 -0.07
N LEU A 144 -6.07 -19.34 -0.13
CA LEU A 144 -5.31 -18.50 -1.03
C LEU A 144 -5.25 -19.10 -2.44
N ILE A 145 -5.87 -18.40 -3.37
CA ILE A 145 -5.77 -18.66 -4.80
C ILE A 145 -4.50 -17.99 -5.29
N ARG A 146 -3.62 -18.75 -5.95
CA ARG A 146 -2.37 -18.26 -6.50
C ARG A 146 -2.30 -18.56 -7.98
N VAL A 147 -2.07 -17.54 -8.79
CA VAL A 147 -1.92 -17.67 -10.25
C VAL A 147 -0.61 -17.03 -10.67
N VAL A 148 0.27 -17.84 -11.23
CA VAL A 148 1.53 -17.39 -11.83
C VAL A 148 1.25 -16.90 -13.24
N ILE A 149 1.73 -15.71 -13.57
CA ILE A 149 1.46 -15.06 -14.85
C ILE A 149 2.70 -15.16 -15.75
N GLU A 150 2.52 -15.73 -16.94
CA GLU A 150 3.59 -15.89 -17.92
C GLU A 150 3.93 -14.55 -18.58
N PRO A 151 5.17 -14.03 -18.48
CA PRO A 151 5.53 -12.71 -18.98
C PRO A 151 5.27 -12.51 -20.48
N ALA A 152 5.43 -13.57 -21.29
CA ALA A 152 5.29 -13.51 -22.74
C ALA A 152 3.87 -13.15 -23.19
N VAL A 153 2.85 -13.59 -22.45
CA VAL A 153 1.44 -13.39 -22.82
C VAL A 153 0.71 -12.45 -21.84
N GLY A 154 1.20 -12.32 -20.61
CA GLY A 154 0.54 -11.58 -19.53
C GLY A 154 -0.70 -12.29 -18.99
N LEU A 155 -1.44 -11.62 -18.09
CA LEU A 155 -2.63 -12.20 -17.48
C LEU A 155 -3.71 -12.44 -18.54
N GLN A 156 -4.04 -13.70 -18.78
CA GLN A 156 -5.06 -14.06 -19.76
C GLN A 156 -6.46 -13.99 -19.16
N ALA A 157 -7.46 -13.69 -20.00
CA ALA A 157 -8.84 -13.60 -19.57
C ALA A 157 -9.38 -14.91 -18.98
N PHE A 158 -8.87 -16.08 -19.39
CA PHE A 158 -9.28 -17.35 -18.78
C PHE A 158 -8.77 -17.49 -17.34
N GLN A 159 -7.52 -17.07 -17.07
CA GLN A 159 -6.95 -17.08 -15.72
C GLN A 159 -7.74 -16.14 -14.79
N ALA A 160 -8.11 -14.95 -15.29
CA ALA A 160 -8.93 -14.02 -14.55
C ALA A 160 -10.31 -14.60 -14.19
N ARG A 161 -10.94 -15.34 -15.13
CA ARG A 161 -12.20 -16.06 -14.86
C ARG A 161 -12.02 -17.21 -13.87
N GLU A 162 -10.95 -17.99 -13.98
CA GLU A 162 -10.64 -19.07 -13.03
C GLU A 162 -10.51 -18.53 -11.61
N VAL A 163 -9.82 -17.40 -11.42
CA VAL A 163 -9.75 -16.70 -10.13
C VAL A 163 -11.13 -16.27 -9.66
N ALA A 164 -11.94 -15.64 -10.52
CA ALA A 164 -13.29 -15.21 -10.14
C ALA A 164 -14.18 -16.37 -9.69
N PHE A 165 -14.14 -17.51 -10.40
CA PHE A 165 -14.89 -18.70 -10.00
C PHE A 165 -14.34 -19.33 -8.71
N ALA A 166 -13.02 -19.37 -8.53
CA ALA A 166 -12.40 -19.89 -7.32
C ALA A 166 -12.71 -19.03 -6.08
N LEU A 167 -12.88 -17.71 -6.27
CA LEU A 167 -13.39 -16.78 -5.25
C LEU A 167 -14.90 -16.94 -4.99
N GLY A 168 -15.60 -17.79 -5.77
CA GLY A 168 -17.04 -17.96 -5.70
C GLY A 168 -17.81 -16.72 -6.12
N ILE A 169 -17.29 -15.91 -7.04
CA ILE A 169 -18.00 -14.74 -7.56
C ILE A 169 -19.15 -15.20 -8.45
N ASP A 170 -20.34 -14.61 -8.26
CA ASP A 170 -21.53 -14.94 -9.04
C ASP A 170 -21.34 -14.65 -10.53
N SER A 171 -21.94 -15.49 -11.37
CA SER A 171 -21.78 -15.44 -12.83
C SER A 171 -22.15 -14.08 -13.45
N GLY A 172 -23.04 -13.32 -12.82
CA GLY A 172 -23.42 -11.97 -13.26
C GLY A 172 -22.29 -10.94 -13.15
N VAL A 173 -21.34 -11.15 -12.23
CA VAL A 173 -20.25 -10.20 -11.90
C VAL A 173 -18.89 -10.72 -12.39
N VAL A 174 -18.77 -11.99 -12.79
CA VAL A 174 -17.50 -12.59 -13.27
C VAL A 174 -16.83 -11.80 -14.40
N ALA A 175 -17.62 -11.21 -15.31
CA ALA A 175 -17.05 -10.39 -16.39
C ALA A 175 -16.42 -9.09 -15.86
N GLU A 176 -17.09 -8.41 -14.92
CA GLU A 176 -16.57 -7.22 -14.24
C GLU A 176 -15.32 -7.57 -13.43
N ALA A 177 -15.35 -8.66 -12.66
CA ALA A 177 -14.21 -9.18 -11.91
C ALA A 177 -13.01 -9.46 -12.83
N SER A 178 -13.24 -10.14 -13.95
CA SER A 178 -12.17 -10.48 -14.90
C SER A 178 -11.50 -9.23 -15.48
N ASN A 179 -12.31 -8.22 -15.86
CA ASN A 179 -11.79 -6.96 -16.38
C ASN A 179 -11.00 -6.19 -15.32
N LEU A 180 -11.47 -6.19 -14.06
CA LEU A 180 -10.78 -5.55 -12.95
C LEU A 180 -9.42 -6.21 -12.67
N LEU A 181 -9.34 -7.54 -12.68
CA LEU A 181 -8.08 -8.27 -12.49
C LEU A 181 -7.08 -7.93 -13.61
N VAL A 182 -7.54 -7.89 -14.86
CA VAL A 182 -6.70 -7.49 -16.01
C VAL A 182 -6.26 -6.02 -15.88
N ALA A 183 -7.13 -5.12 -15.44
CA ALA A 183 -6.79 -3.72 -15.20
C ALA A 183 -5.71 -3.56 -14.12
N CYS A 184 -5.84 -4.28 -13.01
CA CYS A 184 -4.84 -4.28 -11.93
C CYS A 184 -3.49 -4.83 -12.41
N TYR A 185 -3.49 -5.93 -13.18
CA TYR A 185 -2.28 -6.48 -13.80
C TYR A 185 -1.61 -5.48 -14.75
N ARG A 186 -2.40 -4.78 -15.57
CA ARG A 186 -1.89 -3.73 -16.45
C ARG A 186 -1.27 -2.59 -15.66
N ALA A 187 -1.94 -2.10 -14.61
CA ALA A 187 -1.39 -1.08 -13.72
C ALA A 187 -0.06 -1.53 -13.11
N PHE A 188 0.01 -2.76 -12.61
CA PHE A 188 1.23 -3.35 -12.07
C PHE A 188 2.38 -3.30 -13.10
N ARG A 189 2.13 -3.80 -14.32
CA ARG A 189 3.16 -3.94 -15.35
C ARG A 189 3.55 -2.62 -16.00
N GLU A 190 2.59 -1.76 -16.35
CA GLU A 190 2.82 -0.53 -17.09
C GLU A 190 3.46 0.57 -16.22
N LEU A 191 3.27 0.51 -14.89
CA LEU A 191 3.87 1.47 -13.95
C LEU A 191 5.14 0.94 -13.24
N ASP A 192 5.63 -0.25 -13.62
CA ASP A 192 6.73 -0.95 -12.93
C ASP A 192 6.49 -1.03 -11.40
N ALA A 193 5.26 -1.42 -11.02
CA ALA A 193 4.93 -1.71 -9.64
C ALA A 193 5.66 -2.99 -9.17
N THR A 194 6.05 -3.02 -7.90
CA THR A 194 6.46 -4.27 -7.22
C THR A 194 5.31 -4.90 -6.46
N MET A 195 4.26 -4.13 -6.15
CA MET A 195 3.06 -4.59 -5.48
C MET A 195 1.84 -3.75 -5.90
N VAL A 196 0.72 -4.43 -6.13
CA VAL A 196 -0.63 -3.85 -6.15
C VAL A 196 -1.50 -4.69 -5.23
N GLU A 197 -2.00 -4.10 -4.15
CA GLU A 197 -2.88 -4.77 -3.20
C GLU A 197 -4.19 -3.99 -3.08
N ILE A 198 -5.32 -4.69 -3.14
CA ILE A 198 -6.65 -4.16 -2.92
C ILE A 198 -7.27 -4.99 -1.79
N ASN A 199 -7.46 -4.36 -0.63
CA ASN A 199 -7.96 -5.05 0.55
C ASN A 199 -8.76 -4.11 1.50
N PRO A 200 -10.10 -4.12 1.45
CA PRO A 200 -10.93 -5.05 0.68
C PRO A 200 -11.21 -4.57 -0.76
N LEU A 201 -11.24 -5.53 -1.68
CA LEU A 201 -12.00 -5.44 -2.92
C LEU A 201 -13.43 -5.87 -2.61
N VAL A 202 -14.41 -4.99 -2.75
CA VAL A 202 -15.79 -5.27 -2.34
C VAL A 202 -16.69 -5.61 -3.51
N ILE A 203 -17.61 -6.54 -3.29
CA ILE A 203 -18.82 -6.72 -4.11
C ILE A 203 -19.96 -6.07 -3.34
N THR A 204 -20.68 -5.15 -3.99
CA THR A 204 -21.82 -4.48 -3.39
C THR A 204 -23.10 -5.29 -3.54
N ASP A 205 -24.12 -4.97 -2.74
CA ASP A 205 -25.47 -5.55 -2.87
C ASP A 205 -26.07 -5.33 -4.28
N ALA A 206 -25.60 -4.30 -4.98
CA ALA A 206 -26.00 -3.99 -6.36
C ALA A 206 -25.19 -4.78 -7.42
N GLY A 207 -24.34 -5.73 -7.00
CA GLY A 207 -23.52 -6.56 -7.88
C GLY A 207 -22.39 -5.81 -8.59
N ARG A 208 -21.86 -4.74 -7.98
CA ARG A 208 -20.72 -3.97 -8.51
C ARG A 208 -19.45 -4.26 -7.73
N MET A 209 -18.31 -4.19 -8.40
CA MET A 209 -17.01 -4.34 -7.74
C MET A 209 -16.34 -3.00 -7.52
N LEU A 210 -15.87 -2.73 -6.30
CA LEU A 210 -15.18 -1.48 -5.96
C LEU A 210 -13.91 -1.77 -5.15
N ALA A 211 -12.80 -1.11 -5.48
CA ALA A 211 -11.59 -1.13 -4.68
C ALA A 211 -11.76 -0.18 -3.47
N LEU A 212 -12.10 -0.73 -2.30
CA LEU A 212 -12.42 0.08 -1.12
C LEU A 212 -11.17 0.55 -0.39
N ASP A 213 -10.06 -0.19 -0.49
CA ASP A 213 -8.73 0.26 -0.10
C ASP A 213 -7.72 -0.25 -1.12
N ALA A 214 -6.64 0.50 -1.34
CA ALA A 214 -5.60 0.13 -2.27
C ALA A 214 -4.22 0.56 -1.78
N LYS A 215 -3.25 -0.32 -1.94
CA LYS A 215 -1.84 -0.09 -1.63
C LYS A 215 -1.00 -0.44 -2.86
N MET A 216 -0.10 0.46 -3.23
CA MET A 216 0.83 0.23 -4.34
C MET A 216 2.25 0.59 -3.93
N THR A 217 3.19 -0.25 -4.37
CA THR A 217 4.63 -0.02 -4.23
C THR A 217 5.28 -0.16 -5.60
N PHE A 218 6.27 0.68 -5.89
CA PHE A 218 6.96 0.75 -7.18
C PHE A 218 8.45 0.44 -7.07
N ASP A 219 9.03 -0.04 -8.17
CA ASP A 219 10.48 -0.23 -8.29
C ASP A 219 11.18 1.13 -8.39
N ASP A 220 12.00 1.45 -7.40
CA ASP A 220 12.76 2.70 -7.35
C ASP A 220 13.69 2.84 -8.57
N ASN A 221 14.19 1.71 -9.11
CA ASN A 221 15.05 1.71 -10.29
C ASN A 221 14.31 2.06 -11.58
N ALA A 222 12.97 2.00 -11.60
CA ALA A 222 12.15 2.34 -12.75
C ALA A 222 11.60 3.77 -12.71
N LEU A 223 11.74 4.49 -11.59
CA LEU A 223 11.14 5.82 -11.43
C LEU A 223 11.63 6.86 -12.44
N PHE A 224 12.86 6.72 -12.96
CA PHE A 224 13.40 7.64 -13.97
C PHE A 224 12.59 7.71 -15.26
N LYS A 225 11.82 6.66 -15.59
CA LYS A 225 10.91 6.63 -16.76
C LYS A 225 9.44 6.88 -16.38
N HIS A 226 9.13 7.05 -15.08
CA HIS A 226 7.78 7.23 -14.54
C HIS A 226 7.66 8.52 -13.74
N GLN A 227 7.86 9.67 -14.39
CA GLN A 227 7.85 10.98 -13.75
C GLN A 227 6.59 11.22 -12.91
N LYS A 228 5.41 10.89 -13.44
CA LYS A 228 4.13 11.02 -12.73
C LYS A 228 4.09 10.23 -11.41
N VAL A 229 4.68 9.02 -11.40
CA VAL A 229 4.75 8.18 -10.21
C VAL A 229 5.77 8.76 -9.23
N SER A 230 6.96 9.15 -9.72
CA SER A 230 8.00 9.76 -8.90
C SER A 230 7.54 11.01 -8.15
N GLU A 231 6.63 11.80 -8.73
CA GLU A 231 6.06 13.00 -8.11
C GLU A 231 5.08 12.70 -6.96
N LEU A 232 4.62 11.45 -6.84
CA LEU A 232 3.73 11.01 -5.76
C LEU A 232 4.47 10.79 -4.42
N ARG A 233 5.82 10.75 -4.43
CA ARG A 233 6.65 10.48 -3.26
C ARG A 233 6.34 11.45 -2.12
N ASP A 234 5.93 10.92 -0.99
CA ASP A 234 5.72 11.70 0.23
C ASP A 234 6.85 11.50 1.25
N LYS A 235 7.80 12.44 1.22
CA LYS A 235 8.93 12.47 2.15
C LYS A 235 8.52 12.58 3.63
N SER A 236 7.33 13.10 3.93
CA SER A 236 6.83 13.19 5.32
C SER A 236 6.55 11.82 5.95
N GLN A 237 6.41 10.79 5.11
CA GLN A 237 6.16 9.42 5.51
C GLN A 237 7.45 8.60 5.69
N GLU A 238 8.63 9.14 5.38
CA GLU A 238 9.92 8.46 5.48
C GLU A 238 10.66 8.82 6.79
N ASP A 239 11.63 8.00 7.22
CA ASP A 239 12.56 8.43 8.28
C ASP A 239 13.43 9.58 7.73
N PRO A 240 13.53 10.74 8.40
CA PRO A 240 14.30 11.87 7.91
C PRO A 240 15.78 11.55 7.65
N ARG A 241 16.36 10.55 8.33
CA ARG A 241 17.74 10.10 8.11
C ARG A 241 17.86 9.29 6.83
N GLU A 242 16.95 8.35 6.61
CA GLU A 242 16.88 7.51 5.41
C GLU A 242 16.61 8.37 4.17
N MET A 243 15.66 9.30 4.27
CA MET A 243 15.35 10.27 3.21
C MET A 243 16.58 11.08 2.81
N ARG A 244 17.32 11.66 3.78
CA ARG A 244 18.53 12.46 3.52
C ARG A 244 19.65 11.64 2.90
N ALA A 245 19.80 10.38 3.32
CA ALA A 245 20.78 9.46 2.76
C ALA A 245 20.42 9.12 1.31
N ASN A 246 19.16 8.75 1.05
CA ASN A 246 18.67 8.40 -0.28
C ASN A 246 18.81 9.58 -1.27
N ASP A 247 18.48 10.81 -0.84
CA ASP A 247 18.67 12.02 -1.65
C ASP A 247 20.15 12.27 -2.04
N ARG A 248 21.12 11.60 -1.39
CA ARG A 248 22.56 11.62 -1.70
C ARG A 248 23.06 10.33 -2.36
N GLY A 249 22.16 9.41 -2.71
CA GLY A 249 22.50 8.11 -3.29
C GLY A 249 23.17 7.15 -2.30
N LEU A 250 22.84 7.27 -1.01
CA LEU A 250 23.31 6.40 0.06
C LEU A 250 22.16 5.51 0.55
N SER A 251 22.43 4.24 0.80
CA SER A 251 21.45 3.33 1.38
C SER A 251 21.64 3.28 2.90
N TYR A 252 20.76 3.97 3.64
CA TYR A 252 20.77 4.03 5.10
C TYR A 252 19.51 3.39 5.65
N VAL A 253 19.63 2.66 6.77
CA VAL A 253 18.48 2.20 7.58
C VAL A 253 18.82 2.42 9.05
N GLY A 254 17.92 3.08 9.78
CA GLY A 254 18.11 3.35 11.21
C GLY A 254 17.74 2.14 12.08
N LEU A 255 18.58 1.82 13.07
CA LEU A 255 18.34 0.76 14.07
C LEU A 255 18.40 1.35 15.50
N ASP A 256 17.99 0.57 16.49
CA ASP A 256 17.91 1.01 17.91
C ASP A 256 19.16 0.64 18.73
N GLY A 257 20.34 0.70 18.09
CA GLY A 257 21.63 0.43 18.73
C GLY A 257 22.46 1.69 19.03
N ASP A 258 23.70 1.47 19.45
CA ASP A 258 24.65 2.50 19.88
C ASP A 258 25.98 2.49 19.08
N ILE A 259 26.19 1.50 18.21
CA ILE A 259 27.39 1.38 17.37
C ILE A 259 27.08 1.73 15.91
N GLY A 260 27.56 2.89 15.45
CA GLY A 260 27.38 3.34 14.08
C GLY A 260 28.28 2.61 13.07
N CYS A 261 27.75 2.27 11.90
CA CYS A 261 28.47 1.57 10.83
C CYS A 261 28.46 2.40 9.53
N ILE A 262 29.62 2.50 8.85
CA ILE A 262 29.75 3.09 7.51
C ILE A 262 30.58 2.12 6.68
N ILE A 263 29.96 1.50 5.67
CA ILE A 263 30.54 0.35 4.99
C ILE A 263 30.31 0.47 3.48
N ASN A 264 31.26 -0.01 2.68
CA ASN A 264 31.14 -0.10 1.23
C ASN A 264 30.64 -1.49 0.82
N GLY A 265 29.44 -1.55 0.27
CA GLY A 265 28.77 -2.75 -0.22
C GLY A 265 27.77 -3.34 0.78
N ALA A 266 26.52 -3.48 0.34
CA ALA A 266 25.41 -3.97 1.15
C ALA A 266 25.68 -5.31 1.84
N GLY A 267 26.31 -6.27 1.15
CA GLY A 267 26.64 -7.58 1.73
C GLY A 267 27.61 -7.49 2.92
N LEU A 268 28.65 -6.66 2.80
CA LEU A 268 29.61 -6.43 3.89
C LEU A 268 28.98 -5.60 5.01
N ALA A 269 28.09 -4.67 4.67
CA ALA A 269 27.34 -3.88 5.64
C ALA A 269 26.49 -4.78 6.55
N MET A 270 25.74 -5.73 5.96
CA MET A 270 24.98 -6.73 6.72
C MET A 270 25.89 -7.62 7.57
N ALA A 271 26.94 -8.20 6.99
CA ALA A 271 27.85 -9.09 7.72
C ALA A 271 28.53 -8.40 8.92
N THR A 272 28.83 -7.10 8.80
CA THR A 272 29.45 -6.34 9.89
C THR A 272 28.47 -6.08 11.02
N MET A 273 27.22 -5.73 10.72
CA MET A 273 26.17 -5.58 11.74
C MET A 273 25.94 -6.90 12.48
N ASP A 274 25.91 -8.03 11.75
CA ASP A 274 25.78 -9.37 12.33
C ASP A 274 26.96 -9.69 13.26
N MET A 275 28.18 -9.35 12.85
CA MET A 275 29.37 -9.58 13.66
C MET A 275 29.40 -8.71 14.93
N ILE A 276 28.95 -7.45 14.84
CA ILE A 276 28.77 -6.58 16.01
C ILE A 276 27.78 -7.21 16.98
N LYS A 277 26.62 -7.66 16.46
CA LYS A 277 25.58 -8.29 17.27
C LYS A 277 26.07 -9.59 17.92
N HIS A 278 26.75 -10.44 17.16
CA HIS A 278 27.35 -11.68 17.63
C HIS A 278 28.41 -11.43 18.72
N SER A 279 29.13 -10.32 18.65
CA SER A 279 30.11 -9.90 19.66
C SER A 279 29.51 -9.19 20.87
N GLY A 280 28.17 -9.12 20.98
CA GLY A 280 27.45 -8.50 22.10
C GLY A 280 27.15 -7.01 21.96
N GLY A 281 27.53 -6.38 20.85
CA GLY A 281 27.22 -4.98 20.55
C GLY A 281 25.80 -4.80 19.98
N LYS A 282 25.38 -3.54 19.83
CA LYS A 282 24.10 -3.18 19.20
C LYS A 282 24.34 -2.23 18.02
N PRO A 283 24.24 -2.70 16.76
CA PRO A 283 24.39 -1.81 15.61
C PRO A 283 23.29 -0.75 15.59
N ALA A 284 23.67 0.51 15.38
CA ALA A 284 22.78 1.67 15.38
C ALA A 284 22.22 1.99 13.98
N ASN A 285 22.85 1.48 12.92
CA ASN A 285 22.41 1.70 11.55
C ASN A 285 23.03 0.70 10.57
N PHE A 286 22.34 0.52 9.45
CA PHE A 286 22.93 0.09 8.18
C PHE A 286 23.29 1.35 7.37
N LEU A 287 24.48 1.40 6.77
CA LEU A 287 24.84 2.42 5.79
C LEU A 287 25.80 1.84 4.75
N ASP A 288 25.31 1.74 3.51
CA ASP A 288 26.10 1.41 2.33
C ASP A 288 26.46 2.68 1.54
N ILE A 289 27.75 2.96 1.39
CA ILE A 289 28.29 4.10 0.62
C ILE A 289 28.65 3.74 -0.85
N GLY A 290 28.48 2.47 -1.22
CA GLY A 290 28.74 1.92 -2.56
C GLY A 290 30.23 1.67 -2.85
N GLY A 291 30.50 1.09 -4.04
CA GLY A 291 31.84 0.66 -4.47
C GLY A 291 32.84 1.76 -4.84
N GLY A 292 32.61 3.01 -4.44
CA GLY A 292 33.41 4.18 -4.83
C GLY A 292 33.41 5.26 -3.76
N ALA A 293 33.81 4.89 -2.54
CA ALA A 293 33.88 5.79 -1.40
C ALA A 293 34.81 6.99 -1.69
N SER A 294 34.27 8.21 -1.65
CA SER A 294 35.02 9.46 -1.73
C SER A 294 34.97 10.20 -0.39
N PRO A 295 35.90 11.14 -0.11
CA PRO A 295 35.85 11.94 1.12
C PRO A 295 34.54 12.71 1.32
N GLU A 296 33.83 13.07 0.25
CA GLU A 296 32.53 13.75 0.34
C GLU A 296 31.37 12.81 0.73
N ARG A 297 31.54 11.50 0.53
CA ARG A 297 30.55 10.47 0.86
C ARG A 297 30.70 9.89 2.27
N VAL A 298 31.89 10.02 2.87
CA VAL A 298 32.23 9.53 4.21
C VAL A 298 32.01 10.63 5.24
#